data_AF-A0A6B3HKQ2-F1
#
_entry.id   AF-A0A6B3HKQ2-F1
#
_cell.length_a   1.000
_cell.length_b   1.000
_cell.length_c   1.000
_cell.angle_alpha   90.00
_cell.angle_beta   90.00
_cell.angle_gamma   90.00
#
_symmetry.space_group_name_H-M   'P 1'
#
loop_
_entity.id
_entity.type
_entity.pdbx_description
1 polymer ?
#
loop_
_entity_poly.entity_id
_entity_poly.type
_entity_poly.pdbx_seq_one_letter_code
_entity_poly.pdbx_strand_id
1 'polypeptide(L)'
;DTFADDKHPDLKADYVMANPPFNIKDWARNESDARWKYGVPPKNNANYAWLQHMISKLGERGTAGVVLANGSMSSQQSGEGEIRQALVDGDMVACMVALPAQL
;
A
#
# COMPACT_ATOMS: atom_id res chain seq x y z
N ASP A 1 7.59 -14.61 2.42
CA ASP A 1 6.56 -13.79 1.78
C ASP A 1 6.20 -12.67 2.74
N THR A 2 6.20 -11.40 2.32
CA THR A 2 6.04 -10.26 3.23
C THR A 2 4.68 -10.21 3.94
N PHE A 3 3.64 -10.77 3.31
CA PHE A 3 2.31 -10.78 3.90
C PHE A 3 2.12 -11.96 4.85
N ALA A 4 2.62 -13.15 4.48
CA ALA A 4 2.51 -14.36 5.29
C ALA A 4 3.50 -14.42 6.47
N ASP A 5 4.70 -13.86 6.28
CA ASP A 5 5.84 -14.02 7.18
C ASP A 5 6.69 -12.75 7.11
N ASP A 6 6.18 -11.73 7.80
CA ASP A 6 6.83 -10.44 7.95
C ASP A 6 8.13 -10.62 8.76
N LYS A 7 9.28 -10.48 8.09
CA LYS A 7 10.60 -10.65 8.70
C LYS A 7 11.01 -9.51 9.65
N HIS A 8 10.22 -8.44 9.69
CA HIS A 8 10.52 -7.26 10.48
C HIS A 8 9.25 -6.76 11.21
N PRO A 9 8.56 -7.60 12.01
CA PRO A 9 7.22 -7.31 12.51
C PRO A 9 7.15 -6.00 13.31
N ASP A 10 8.17 -5.74 14.15
CA ASP A 10 8.23 -4.58 15.04
C ASP A 10 8.97 -3.37 14.47
N LEU A 11 9.45 -3.45 13.22
CA LEU A 11 10.21 -2.37 12.60
C LEU A 11 9.34 -1.12 12.44
N LYS A 12 9.89 0.00 12.93
CA LYS A 12 9.42 1.36 12.70
C LYS A 12 10.55 2.15 12.04
N ALA A 13 10.45 2.29 10.73
CA ALA A 13 11.46 2.94 9.90
C ALA A 13 11.17 4.43 9.72
N ASP A 14 12.23 5.22 9.64
CA ASP A 14 12.15 6.62 9.21
C ASP A 14 11.87 6.73 7.70
N TYR A 15 12.35 5.76 6.92
CA TYR A 15 12.17 5.73 5.48
C TYR A 15 11.82 4.34 4.98
N VAL A 16 10.81 4.26 4.12
CA VAL A 16 10.45 3.03 3.40
C VAL A 16 10.39 3.34 1.90
N MET A 17 11.08 2.55 1.09
CA MET A 17 11.05 2.69 -0.37
C MET A 17 10.86 1.34 -1.03
N ALA A 18 9.96 1.25 -2.00
CA ALA A 18 9.75 0.02 -2.75
C ALA A 18 9.20 0.26 -4.16
N ASN A 19 9.56 -0.65 -5.06
CA ASN A 19 8.89 -0.88 -6.33
C ASN A 19 8.32 -2.32 -6.31
N PRO A 20 7.19 -2.55 -5.62
CA PRO A 20 6.63 -3.88 -5.51
C PRO A 20 6.07 -4.37 -6.87
N PRO A 21 5.95 -5.69 -7.08
CA PRO A 21 5.29 -6.20 -8.27
C PRO A 21 3.84 -5.71 -8.35
N PHE A 22 3.44 -5.22 -9.52
CA PHE A 22 2.11 -4.64 -9.71
C PHE A 22 1.04 -5.70 -9.91
N ASN A 23 -0.17 -5.44 -9.40
CA ASN A 23 -1.39 -6.21 -9.71
C ASN A 23 -1.29 -7.72 -9.38
N ILE A 24 -0.53 -8.08 -8.33
CA ILE A 24 -0.43 -9.47 -7.88
C ILE A 24 -1.80 -9.95 -7.43
N LYS A 25 -2.25 -11.08 -7.99
CA LYS A 25 -3.53 -11.71 -7.67
C LYS A 25 -3.41 -12.73 -6.54
N ASP A 26 -2.37 -13.56 -6.58
CA ASP A 26 -2.18 -14.67 -5.63
C ASP A 26 -1.22 -14.26 -4.51
N TRP A 27 -1.65 -13.33 -3.67
CA TRP A 27 -0.90 -12.88 -2.50
C TRP A 27 -1.48 -13.46 -1.20
N ALA A 28 -0.65 -13.58 -0.16
CA ALA A 28 -1.07 -14.14 1.13
C ALA A 28 -1.99 -13.19 1.90
N ARG A 29 -3.27 -13.17 1.52
CA ARG A 29 -4.30 -12.29 2.06
C ARG A 29 -4.93 -12.87 3.32
N ASN A 30 -4.96 -12.08 4.39
CA ASN A 30 -5.74 -12.30 5.59
C ASN A 30 -6.61 -11.07 5.85
N GLU A 31 -7.94 -11.20 5.88
CA GLU A 31 -8.84 -10.04 6.06
C GLU A 31 -8.75 -9.41 7.44
N SER A 32 -8.33 -10.18 8.45
CA SER A 32 -8.22 -9.73 9.85
C SER A 32 -6.86 -9.14 10.19
N ASP A 33 -6.00 -8.90 9.20
CA ASP A 33 -4.67 -8.35 9.44
C ASP A 33 -4.73 -6.91 9.96
N ALA A 34 -3.98 -6.63 11.03
CA ALA A 34 -3.95 -5.30 11.66
C ALA A 34 -3.36 -4.21 10.75
N ARG A 35 -2.69 -4.58 9.64
CA ARG A 35 -2.18 -3.64 8.64
C ARG A 35 -3.30 -2.91 7.89
N TRP A 36 -4.51 -3.47 7.80
CA TRP A 36 -5.62 -2.95 6.97
C TRP A 36 -6.42 -1.82 7.63
N LYS A 37 -5.72 -0.82 8.17
CA LYS A 37 -6.35 0.32 8.87
C LYS A 37 -7.24 1.18 7.99
N TYR A 38 -6.97 1.21 6.69
CA TYR A 38 -7.68 2.04 5.71
C TYR A 38 -8.66 1.21 4.86
N GLY A 39 -8.88 -0.05 5.22
CA GLY A 39 -9.76 -0.98 4.52
C GLY A 39 -9.02 -2.20 3.99
N VAL A 40 -9.74 -3.31 3.83
CA VAL A 40 -9.16 -4.60 3.44
C VAL A 40 -8.80 -4.58 1.94
N PRO A 41 -7.53 -4.77 1.55
CA PRO A 41 -7.14 -4.78 0.15
C PRO A 41 -7.84 -5.89 -0.66
N PRO A 42 -8.10 -5.67 -1.96
CA PRO A 42 -8.81 -6.62 -2.79
C PRO A 42 -8.02 -7.93 -2.97
N LYS A 43 -8.75 -9.05 -2.99
CA LYS A 43 -8.16 -10.39 -3.18
C LYS A 43 -7.31 -10.47 -4.43
N ASN A 44 -7.75 -9.85 -5.53
CA ASN A 44 -7.11 -9.98 -6.84
C ASN A 44 -6.14 -8.83 -7.17
N ASN A 45 -5.78 -7.98 -6.20
CA ASN A 45 -4.81 -6.90 -6.42
C ASN A 45 -4.07 -6.49 -5.12
N ALA A 46 -2.78 -6.81 -5.02
CA ALA A 46 -1.96 -6.49 -3.85
C ALA A 46 -1.47 -5.02 -3.77
N ASN A 47 -1.78 -4.14 -4.73
CA ASN A 47 -1.21 -2.77 -4.75
C ASN A 47 -1.48 -2.00 -3.43
N TYR A 48 -2.72 -2.00 -2.96
CA TYR A 48 -3.08 -1.36 -1.70
C TYR A 48 -2.66 -2.17 -0.46
N ALA A 49 -2.38 -3.47 -0.61
CA ALA A 49 -1.77 -4.27 0.44
C ALA A 49 -0.32 -3.86 0.68
N TRP A 50 0.46 -3.64 -0.39
CA TRP A 50 1.82 -3.12 -0.32
C TRP A 50 1.87 -1.74 0.33
N LEU A 51 0.97 -0.83 -0.09
CA LEU A 51 0.92 0.52 0.45
C LEU A 51 0.63 0.53 1.96
N GLN A 52 -0.41 -0.19 2.39
CA GLN A 52 -0.75 -0.29 3.81
C GLN A 52 0.30 -1.03 4.64
N HIS A 53 0.97 -2.03 4.06
CA HIS A 53 2.12 -2.67 4.70
C HIS A 53 3.25 -1.65 4.96
N MET A 54 3.62 -0.85 3.97
CA MET A 54 4.67 0.16 4.13
C MET A 54 4.29 1.22 5.16
N ILE A 55 3.03 1.69 5.15
CA ILE A 55 2.51 2.60 6.18
C ILE A 55 2.61 1.98 7.58
N SER A 56 2.30 0.68 7.72
CA SER A 56 2.41 -0.01 9.01
C SER A 56 3.83 -0.06 9.58
N LYS A 57 4.84 0.11 8.72
CA LYS A 57 6.27 0.13 9.07
C LYS A 57 6.84 1.52 9.28
N LEU A 58 6.07 2.58 9.08
CA LEU A 58 6.55 3.93 9.36
C LEU A 58 6.56 4.17 10.88
N GLY A 59 7.64 4.81 11.35
CA GLY A 59 7.65 5.49 12.65
C GLY A 59 6.79 6.76 12.60
N GLU A 60 6.62 7.42 13.75
CA GLU A 60 5.76 8.63 13.87
C GLU A 60 6.14 9.76 12.91
N ARG A 61 7.42 9.84 12.53
CA ARG A 61 7.96 10.84 11.60
C ARG A 61 8.45 10.23 10.29
N GLY A 62 8.08 8.98 10.03
CA GLY A 62 8.55 8.23 8.88
C GLY A 62 7.91 8.70 7.57
N THR A 63 8.61 8.48 6.46
CA THR A 63 8.12 8.78 5.11
C THR A 63 8.28 7.57 4.20
N ALA A 64 7.29 7.30 3.36
CA ALA A 64 7.36 6.25 2.34
C ALA A 64 7.35 6.83 0.92
N GLY A 65 8.16 6.23 0.03
CA GLY A 65 8.13 6.47 -1.41
C GLY A 65 7.88 5.16 -2.16
N VAL A 66 6.77 5.08 -2.91
CA VAL A 66 6.34 3.82 -3.54
C VAL A 66 5.98 4.05 -4.99
N VAL A 67 6.42 3.15 -5.87
CA VAL A 67 5.96 3.10 -7.26
C VAL A 67 4.79 2.11 -7.36
N LEU A 68 3.69 2.54 -7.96
CA LEU A 68 2.50 1.71 -8.20
C LEU A 68 2.03 1.87 -9.66
N ALA A 69 1.25 0.90 -10.14
CA ALA A 69 0.64 0.98 -11.46
C ALA A 69 -0.36 2.15 -11.56
N ASN A 70 -0.43 2.82 -12.73
CA ASN A 70 -1.29 4.00 -12.95
C ASN A 70 -2.75 3.82 -12.50
N GLY A 71 -3.30 2.61 -12.65
CA GLY A 71 -4.67 2.29 -12.22
C GLY A 71 -4.92 2.52 -10.73
N SER A 72 -3.90 2.46 -9.88
CA SER A 72 -4.05 2.70 -8.44
C SER A 72 -4.54 4.12 -8.13
N MET A 73 -4.31 5.10 -9.02
CA MET A 73 -4.71 6.49 -8.80
C MET A 73 -6.21 6.74 -8.97
N SER A 74 -6.91 5.95 -9.77
CA SER A 74 -8.28 6.26 -10.19
C SER A 74 -9.25 5.09 -10.16
N SER A 75 -8.76 3.86 -10.02
CA SER A 75 -9.61 2.67 -9.97
C SER A 75 -10.64 2.77 -8.83
N GLN A 76 -11.85 2.35 -9.16
CA GLN A 76 -13.00 2.18 -8.26
C GLN A 76 -13.34 0.70 -8.08
N GLN A 77 -12.49 -0.20 -8.59
CA GLN A 77 -12.76 -1.63 -8.54
C GLN A 77 -12.47 -2.16 -7.14
N SER A 78 -13.31 -3.09 -6.68
CA SER A 78 -13.02 -3.94 -5.53
C SER A 78 -12.63 -3.21 -4.24
N GLY A 79 -13.20 -2.02 -3.98
CA GLY A 79 -12.93 -1.27 -2.74
C GLY A 79 -11.73 -0.31 -2.79
N GLU A 80 -11.02 -0.21 -3.93
CA GLU A 80 -9.82 0.63 -4.04
C GLU A 80 -10.12 2.13 -3.91
N GLY A 81 -11.33 2.56 -4.27
CA GLY A 81 -11.77 3.95 -4.11
C GLY A 81 -11.90 4.35 -2.64
N GLU A 82 -12.51 3.48 -1.84
CA GLU A 82 -12.75 3.65 -0.42
C GLU A 82 -11.43 3.62 0.36
N ILE A 83 -10.52 2.71 0.03
CA ILE A 83 -9.18 2.68 0.65
C ILE A 83 -8.42 3.96 0.32
N ARG A 84 -8.47 4.42 -0.94
CA ARG A 84 -7.82 5.67 -1.36
C ARG A 84 -8.40 6.88 -0.63
N GLN A 85 -9.71 6.94 -0.51
CA GLN A 85 -10.37 8.00 0.25
C GLN A 85 -9.93 7.97 1.72
N ALA A 86 -9.94 6.80 2.37
CA ALA A 86 -9.52 6.66 3.77
C ALA A 86 -8.04 7.04 3.99
N LEU A 87 -7.15 6.78 3.02
CA LEU A 87 -5.75 7.21 3.07
C LEU A 87 -5.62 8.74 2.98
N VAL A 88 -6.41 9.39 2.14
CA VAL A 88 -6.43 10.85 2.00
C VAL A 88 -7.04 11.50 3.23
N ASP A 89 -8.20 11.02 3.69
CA ASP A 89 -8.89 11.51 4.88
C ASP A 89 -8.05 11.31 6.16
N GLY A 90 -7.20 10.28 6.17
CA GLY A 90 -6.23 10.00 7.22
C GLY A 90 -4.91 10.77 7.09
N ASP A 91 -4.78 11.71 6.15
CA ASP A 91 -3.58 12.53 5.90
C ASP A 91 -2.30 11.71 5.64
N MET A 92 -2.44 10.54 5.00
CA MET A 92 -1.31 9.64 4.70
C MET A 92 -0.64 9.94 3.35
N VAL A 93 -1.24 10.80 2.52
CA VAL A 93 -0.78 11.10 1.16
C VAL A 93 -0.25 12.53 1.09
N ALA A 94 1.08 12.68 1.15
CA ALA A 94 1.72 13.98 1.05
C ALA A 94 1.93 14.46 -0.40
N CYS A 95 2.20 13.53 -1.33
CA CYS A 95 2.53 13.86 -2.72
C CYS A 95 2.17 12.71 -3.66
N MET A 96 1.73 13.05 -4.88
CA MET A 96 1.57 12.11 -5.99
C MET A 96 2.37 12.62 -7.18
N VAL A 97 3.12 11.72 -7.81
CA VAL A 97 3.92 12.01 -9.01
C VAL A 97 3.50 11.05 -10.11
N ALA A 98 3.03 11.61 -11.23
CA ALA A 98 2.79 10.84 -12.45
C ALA A 98 4.08 10.79 -13.28
N LEU A 99 4.53 9.58 -13.64
CA LEU A 99 5.69 9.39 -14.50
C LEU A 99 5.26 9.34 -15.99
N PRO A 100 6.14 9.74 -16.93
CA PRO A 100 5.89 9.57 -18.35
C PRO A 100 5.60 8.10 -18.71
N ALA A 101 4.71 7.87 -19.68
CA ALA A 101 4.33 6.52 -20.11
C ALA A 101 5.50 5.75 -20.79
N GLN A 102 6.53 6.46 -21.21
CA GLN A 102 7.77 5.93 -21.77
C GLN A 102 8.92 6.46 -20.92
N LEU A 103 9.40 5.63 -19.99
CA LEU A 103 10.57 5.88 -19.17
C LEU A 103 11.68 4.89 -19.55
#